data_AF-A0A2H0QNN5-F1
#
_entry.id   AF-A0A2H0QNN5-F1
#
_cell.length_a   1.000
_cell.length_b   1.000
_cell.length_c   1.000
_cell.angle_alpha   90.00
_cell.angle_beta   90.00
_cell.angle_gamma   90.00
#
_symmetry.space_group_name_H-M   'P 1'
#
loop_
_entity.id
_entity.type
_entity.pdbx_description
1 polymer ?
#
loop_
_entity_poly.entity_id
_entity_poly.type
_entity_poly.pdbx_seq_one_letter_code
_entity_poly.pdbx_strand_id
1 'polypeptide(L)'
;MPQALKPVVPPKDKWTGFLTGHLRQFAKGRYPFMIRMKETYGDFVQLQLGSNRTYQLTDLDAVELILKKDARNYSKNTPGFRLVAEVTGNGVFTENGDQWLKIRKVVQPFFSKAHHGHWNQIIQECSQNLVEQLSRELKPNQPMLLSHYMTQVALSVLG
;
A
#
# COMPACT_ATOMS: atom_id res chain seq x y z
N MET A 1 -29.80 -7.64 10.33
CA MET A 1 -28.63 -8.27 9.67
C MET A 1 -28.50 -7.62 8.31
N PRO A 2 -27.40 -6.93 7.98
CA PRO A 2 -27.21 -6.46 6.60
C PRO A 2 -27.29 -7.68 5.68
N GLN A 3 -27.97 -7.50 4.53
CA GLN A 3 -28.16 -8.56 3.54
C GLN A 3 -26.79 -9.15 3.19
N ALA A 4 -26.64 -10.48 3.21
CA ALA A 4 -25.36 -11.11 2.91
C ALA A 4 -24.94 -10.72 1.49
N LEU A 5 -23.95 -9.82 1.39
CA LEU A 5 -23.37 -9.43 0.11
C LEU A 5 -22.83 -10.73 -0.52
N LYS A 6 -23.33 -11.06 -1.71
CA LYS A 6 -22.81 -12.20 -2.48
C LYS A 6 -21.76 -11.66 -3.45
N PRO A 7 -20.55 -12.24 -3.47
CA PRO A 7 -19.52 -11.75 -4.35
C PRO A 7 -19.87 -12.05 -5.81
N VAL A 8 -19.69 -11.06 -6.68
CA VAL A 8 -19.76 -11.26 -8.13
C VAL A 8 -18.44 -11.80 -8.64
N VAL A 9 -18.48 -12.83 -9.46
CA VAL A 9 -17.28 -13.40 -10.11
C VAL A 9 -17.21 -12.89 -11.54
N PRO A 10 -16.22 -12.04 -11.88
CA PRO A 10 -16.07 -11.53 -13.24
C PRO A 10 -15.56 -12.62 -14.19
N PRO A 11 -15.75 -12.45 -15.51
CA PRO A 11 -15.21 -13.36 -16.49
C PRO A 11 -13.68 -13.35 -16.48
N LYS A 12 -13.10 -14.55 -16.59
CA LYS A 12 -11.65 -14.74 -16.69
C LYS A 12 -11.15 -14.40 -18.10
N ASP A 13 -9.83 -14.28 -18.24
CA ASP A 13 -9.22 -14.11 -19.56
C ASP A 13 -9.52 -15.32 -20.46
N LYS A 14 -9.91 -15.08 -21.71
CA LYS A 14 -10.38 -16.13 -22.62
C LYS A 14 -9.32 -17.20 -22.92
N TRP A 15 -8.04 -16.84 -22.92
CA TRP A 15 -6.95 -17.71 -23.37
C TRP A 15 -6.13 -18.26 -22.21
N THR A 16 -5.91 -17.44 -21.18
CA THR A 16 -5.01 -17.76 -20.06
C THR A 16 -5.74 -17.91 -18.74
N GLY A 17 -7.04 -17.65 -18.72
CA GLY A 17 -7.84 -17.60 -17.49
C GLY A 17 -8.05 -18.96 -16.81
N PHE A 18 -7.97 -20.07 -17.56
CA PHE A 18 -8.06 -21.41 -16.98
C PHE A 18 -6.87 -21.72 -16.06
N LEU A 19 -5.69 -21.20 -16.38
CA LEU A 19 -4.46 -21.40 -15.59
C LEU A 19 -4.23 -20.28 -14.58
N THR A 20 -4.43 -19.02 -14.99
CA THR A 20 -4.02 -17.85 -14.20
C THR A 20 -5.17 -17.13 -13.50
N GLY A 21 -6.42 -17.50 -13.80
CA GLY A 21 -7.60 -16.75 -13.36
C GLY A 21 -7.60 -15.32 -13.91
N HIS A 22 -7.52 -14.35 -13.01
CA HIS A 22 -7.46 -12.91 -13.27
C HIS A 22 -6.05 -12.35 -13.09
N LEU A 23 -5.06 -13.17 -12.73
CA LEU A 23 -3.72 -12.71 -12.36
C LEU A 23 -3.03 -11.91 -13.46
N ARG A 24 -3.12 -12.36 -14.73
CA ARG A 24 -2.53 -11.64 -15.87
C ARG A 24 -3.19 -10.28 -16.09
N GLN A 25 -4.51 -10.20 -15.96
CA GLN A 25 -5.25 -8.94 -16.11
C GLN A 25 -4.89 -7.97 -14.98
N PHE A 26 -4.77 -8.49 -13.76
CA PHE A 26 -4.34 -7.74 -12.59
C PHE A 26 -2.89 -7.23 -12.73
N ALA A 27 -1.97 -8.08 -13.20
CA ALA A 27 -0.54 -7.73 -13.34
C ALA A 27 -0.26 -6.68 -14.42
N LYS A 28 -1.05 -6.63 -15.50
CA LYS A 28 -0.91 -5.60 -16.56
C LYS A 28 -1.20 -4.18 -16.08
N GLY A 29 -2.01 -4.03 -15.03
CA GLY A 29 -2.37 -2.74 -14.48
C GLY A 29 -3.32 -2.90 -13.31
N ARG A 30 -2.75 -2.98 -12.09
CA ARG A 30 -3.51 -3.27 -10.86
C ARG A 30 -4.61 -2.24 -10.61
N TYR A 31 -4.26 -0.96 -10.61
CA TYR A 31 -5.21 0.12 -10.32
C TYR A 31 -6.33 0.21 -11.36
N PRO A 32 -6.06 0.32 -12.68
CA PRO A 32 -7.13 0.34 -13.69
C PRO A 32 -8.00 -0.92 -13.68
N PHE A 33 -7.42 -2.08 -13.36
CA PHE A 33 -8.17 -3.32 -13.20
C PHE A 33 -9.14 -3.23 -12.02
N MET A 34 -8.68 -2.82 -10.84
CA MET A 34 -9.53 -2.71 -9.65
C MET A 34 -10.67 -1.69 -9.84
N ILE A 35 -10.39 -0.54 -10.46
CA ILE A 35 -11.43 0.46 -10.78
C ILE A 35 -12.50 -0.14 -11.68
N ARG A 36 -12.11 -0.80 -12.78
CA ARG A 36 -13.06 -1.47 -13.68
C ARG A 36 -13.86 -2.58 -12.98
N MET A 37 -13.24 -3.35 -12.08
CA MET A 37 -13.97 -4.37 -11.33
C MET A 37 -15.09 -3.75 -10.50
N LYS A 38 -14.82 -2.62 -9.83
CA LYS A 38 -15.83 -1.86 -9.09
C LYS A 38 -16.92 -1.33 -10.02
N GLU A 39 -16.53 -0.61 -11.07
CA GLU A 39 -17.47 0.07 -11.98
C GLU A 39 -18.39 -0.90 -12.72
N THR A 40 -17.91 -2.13 -13.02
CA THR A 40 -18.67 -3.12 -13.80
C THR A 40 -19.42 -4.12 -12.93
N TYR A 41 -18.86 -4.53 -11.79
CA TYR A 41 -19.38 -5.65 -10.98
C TYR A 41 -19.78 -5.25 -9.55
N GLY A 42 -19.62 -3.97 -9.18
CA GLY A 42 -20.06 -3.42 -7.90
C GLY A 42 -19.05 -3.60 -6.76
N ASP A 43 -19.54 -3.48 -5.54
CA ASP A 43 -18.70 -3.30 -4.35
C ASP A 43 -18.16 -4.60 -3.73
N PHE A 44 -18.59 -5.78 -4.20
CA PHE A 44 -18.08 -7.06 -3.74
C PHE A 44 -17.76 -8.00 -4.89
N VAL A 45 -16.46 -8.12 -5.20
CA VAL A 45 -15.98 -8.90 -6.35
C VAL A 45 -15.04 -9.99 -5.87
N GLN A 46 -15.29 -11.23 -6.30
CA GLN A 46 -14.38 -12.36 -6.08
C GLN A 46 -13.50 -12.59 -7.30
N LEU A 47 -12.19 -12.50 -7.06
CA LEU A 47 -11.14 -12.70 -8.05
C LEU A 47 -10.37 -13.98 -7.75
N GLN A 48 -9.98 -14.69 -8.79
CA GLN A 48 -8.97 -15.74 -8.72
C GLN A 48 -7.62 -15.17 -9.14
N LEU A 49 -6.65 -15.02 -8.24
CA LEU A 49 -5.29 -14.53 -8.54
C LEU A 49 -4.29 -15.69 -8.40
N GLY A 50 -4.04 -16.40 -9.50
CA GLY A 50 -3.27 -17.65 -9.48
C GLY A 50 -4.03 -18.71 -8.71
N SER A 51 -3.40 -19.33 -7.70
CA SER A 51 -4.05 -20.28 -6.79
C SER A 51 -4.90 -19.61 -5.70
N ASN A 52 -4.76 -18.29 -5.49
CA ASN A 52 -5.44 -17.61 -4.40
C ASN A 52 -6.84 -17.12 -4.81
N ARG A 53 -7.81 -17.36 -3.93
CA ARG A 53 -9.11 -16.69 -3.97
C ARG A 53 -8.99 -15.35 -3.23
N THR A 54 -9.27 -14.26 -3.94
CA THR A 54 -9.11 -12.89 -3.47
C THR A 54 -10.44 -12.17 -3.57
N TYR A 55 -10.73 -11.28 -2.62
CA TYR A 55 -11.93 -10.47 -2.63
C TYR A 55 -11.55 -8.99 -2.71
N GLN A 56 -12.16 -8.27 -3.65
CA GLN A 56 -12.13 -6.82 -3.69
C GLN A 56 -13.43 -6.30 -3.07
N LEU A 57 -13.29 -5.43 -2.07
CA LEU A 57 -14.39 -4.83 -1.34
C LEU A 57 -14.24 -3.30 -1.37
N THR A 58 -15.31 -2.61 -1.77
CA THR A 58 -15.36 -1.14 -1.78
C THR A 58 -16.56 -0.55 -1.04
N ASP A 59 -17.38 -1.42 -0.45
CA ASP A 59 -18.45 -1.05 0.47
C ASP A 59 -17.88 -0.53 1.81
N LEU A 60 -18.42 0.57 2.32
CA LEU A 60 -17.86 1.26 3.50
C LEU A 60 -18.06 0.44 4.78
N ASP A 61 -19.19 -0.25 4.93
CA ASP A 61 -19.46 -1.08 6.11
C ASP A 61 -18.53 -2.29 6.14
N ALA A 62 -18.30 -2.93 4.99
CA ALA A 62 -17.34 -4.01 4.83
C ALA A 62 -15.90 -3.56 5.09
N VAL A 63 -15.51 -2.37 4.61
CA VAL A 63 -14.18 -1.79 4.86
C VAL A 63 -13.98 -1.51 6.36
N GLU A 64 -14.97 -0.91 7.03
CA GLU A 64 -14.89 -0.68 8.48
C GLU A 64 -14.85 -2.01 9.25
N LEU A 65 -15.63 -2.99 8.82
CA LEU A 65 -15.62 -4.32 9.42
C LEU A 65 -14.21 -4.92 9.36
N ILE A 66 -13.60 -4.97 8.18
CA ILE A 66 -12.31 -5.62 7.95
C ILE A 66 -11.16 -4.85 8.61
N LEU A 67 -11.11 -3.53 8.46
CA LEU A 67 -9.96 -2.74 8.89
C LEU A 67 -10.02 -2.31 10.36
N LYS A 68 -11.21 -2.34 10.98
CA LYS A 68 -11.41 -1.80 12.34
C LYS A 68 -12.15 -2.76 13.27
N LYS A 69 -13.38 -3.17 12.93
CA LYS A 69 -14.23 -3.91 13.88
C LYS A 69 -13.76 -5.35 14.09
N ASP A 70 -13.22 -5.99 13.05
CA ASP A 70 -12.83 -7.41 13.05
C ASP A 70 -11.44 -7.65 12.45
N ALA A 71 -10.52 -6.68 12.60
CA ALA A 71 -9.18 -6.74 12.01
C ALA A 71 -8.35 -7.96 12.43
N ARG A 72 -8.68 -8.62 13.55
CA ARG A 72 -7.99 -9.83 14.02
C ARG A 72 -8.20 -11.04 13.10
N ASN A 73 -9.31 -11.10 12.38
CA ASN A 73 -9.60 -12.17 11.42
C ASN A 73 -8.95 -11.94 10.05
N TYR A 74 -8.35 -10.78 9.82
CA TYR A 74 -7.73 -10.40 8.55
C TYR A 74 -6.24 -10.15 8.74
N SER A 75 -5.44 -11.22 8.58
CA SER A 75 -3.99 -11.11 8.72
C SER A 75 -3.32 -10.49 7.49
N LYS A 76 -2.16 -9.86 7.72
CA LYS A 76 -1.25 -9.43 6.66
C LYS A 76 -0.46 -10.58 6.03
N ASN A 77 -0.75 -11.84 6.33
CA ASN A 77 -0.01 -12.98 5.77
C ASN A 77 -0.40 -13.26 4.31
N THR A 78 -0.06 -12.32 3.43
CA THR A 78 -0.28 -12.42 1.98
C THR A 78 1.07 -12.51 1.26
N PRO A 79 1.11 -13.03 0.02
CA PRO A 79 2.36 -13.12 -0.75
C PRO A 79 3.12 -11.79 -0.84
N GLY A 80 2.41 -10.66 -0.98
CA GLY A 80 3.04 -9.34 -1.06
C GLY A 80 3.68 -8.91 0.25
N PHE A 81 3.01 -9.11 1.38
CA PHE A 81 3.56 -8.77 2.69
C PHE A 81 4.71 -9.70 3.11
N ARG A 82 4.68 -10.98 2.72
CA ARG A 82 5.82 -11.89 2.95
C ARG A 82 7.07 -11.44 2.19
N LEU A 83 6.93 -11.04 0.93
CA LEU A 83 8.04 -10.47 0.15
C LEU A 83 8.59 -9.20 0.81
N VAL A 84 7.73 -8.33 1.34
CA VAL A 84 8.19 -7.14 2.07
C VAL A 84 8.90 -7.53 3.37
N ALA A 85 8.43 -8.56 4.08
CA ALA A 85 9.08 -9.05 5.30
C ALA A 85 10.46 -9.67 5.03
N GLU A 86 10.68 -10.30 3.88
CA GLU A 86 12.01 -10.79 3.49
C GLU A 86 13.04 -9.66 3.35
N VAL A 87 12.59 -8.47 2.93
CA VAL A 87 13.47 -7.30 2.74
C VAL A 87 13.60 -6.45 4.00
N THR A 88 12.48 -6.22 4.70
CA THR A 88 12.38 -5.25 5.80
C THR A 88 12.35 -5.89 7.19
N GLY A 89 12.27 -7.21 7.25
CA GLY A 89 12.13 -7.98 8.48
C GLY A 89 10.71 -7.92 9.08
N ASN A 90 10.63 -8.39 10.32
CA ASN A 90 9.41 -8.42 11.11
C ASN A 90 9.25 -7.08 11.85
N GLY A 91 8.22 -6.32 11.50
CA GLY A 91 8.01 -4.96 11.98
C GLY A 91 6.55 -4.53 11.97
N VAL A 92 6.29 -3.25 12.27
CA VAL A 92 4.92 -2.68 12.32
C VAL A 92 4.13 -2.92 11.02
N PHE A 93 4.83 -2.95 9.89
CA PHE A 93 4.20 -3.18 8.58
C PHE A 93 3.86 -4.66 8.34
N THR A 94 4.72 -5.60 8.75
CA THR A 94 4.62 -7.03 8.38
C THR A 94 3.97 -7.90 9.47
N GLU A 95 4.07 -7.50 10.73
CA GLU A 95 3.53 -8.25 11.87
C GLU A 95 2.03 -8.05 12.08
N ASN A 96 1.43 -8.99 12.85
CA ASN A 96 0.02 -9.03 13.22
C ASN A 96 -0.17 -9.17 14.75
N GLY A 97 -1.41 -8.93 15.21
CA GLY A 97 -1.83 -9.24 16.59
C GLY A 97 -0.94 -8.64 17.68
N ASP A 98 -0.61 -9.45 18.68
CA ASP A 98 0.14 -9.00 19.86
C ASP A 98 1.58 -8.58 19.54
N GLN A 99 2.23 -9.22 18.55
CA GLN A 99 3.58 -8.83 18.15
C GLN A 99 3.57 -7.46 17.48
N TRP A 100 2.60 -7.22 16.59
CA TRP A 100 2.39 -5.90 16.01
C TRP A 100 2.12 -4.84 17.09
N LEU A 101 1.28 -5.14 18.09
CA LEU A 101 0.99 -4.23 19.20
C LEU A 101 2.25 -3.89 20.01
N LYS A 102 3.10 -4.89 20.32
CA LYS A 102 4.35 -4.69 21.05
C LYS A 102 5.30 -3.77 20.30
N ILE A 103 5.57 -4.06 19.01
CA ILE A 103 6.47 -3.25 18.18
C ILE A 103 5.91 -1.82 18.01
N ARG A 104 4.60 -1.70 17.77
CA ARG A 104 3.94 -0.39 17.60
C ARG A 104 4.05 0.46 18.86
N LYS A 105 3.94 -0.10 20.07
CA LYS A 105 4.11 0.64 21.33
C LYS A 105 5.51 1.24 21.48
N VAL A 106 6.53 0.57 20.94
CA VAL A 106 7.92 1.06 20.95
C VAL A 106 8.13 2.15 19.89
N VAL A 107 7.58 1.97 18.69
CA VAL A 107 7.82 2.87 17.55
C VAL A 107 6.95 4.13 17.59
N GLN A 108 5.70 4.04 18.06
CA GLN A 108 4.74 5.15 18.00
C GLN A 108 5.16 6.43 18.74
N PRO A 109 5.85 6.38 19.90
CA PRO A 109 6.33 7.59 20.58
C PRO A 109 7.25 8.47 19.75
N PHE A 110 8.07 7.91 18.85
CA PHE A 110 8.96 8.65 17.96
C PHE A 110 8.20 9.60 17.02
N PHE A 111 6.94 9.30 16.73
CA PHE A 111 6.04 10.12 15.89
C PHE A 111 5.11 11.01 16.73
N SER A 112 5.39 11.21 18.01
CA SER A 112 4.60 12.08 18.88
C SER A 112 4.97 13.56 18.69
N LYS A 113 4.07 14.45 19.14
CA LYS A 113 4.29 15.90 19.12
C LYS A 113 5.57 16.34 19.83
N ALA A 114 6.04 15.57 20.81
CA ALA A 114 7.27 15.86 21.54
C ALA A 114 8.52 15.85 20.65
N HIS A 115 8.52 15.09 19.55
CA HIS A 115 9.64 15.02 18.60
C HIS A 115 9.46 15.87 17.35
N HIS A 116 8.35 16.61 17.21
CA HIS A 116 8.11 17.43 16.02
C HIS A 116 9.23 18.45 15.76
N GLY A 117 9.77 19.08 16.81
CA GLY A 117 10.88 20.03 16.66
C GLY A 117 12.12 19.39 16.04
N HIS A 118 12.48 18.20 16.51
CA HIS A 118 13.61 17.42 15.98
C HIS A 118 13.40 17.04 14.51
N TRP A 119 12.24 16.47 14.17
CA TRP A 119 11.93 16.11 12.78
C TRP A 119 11.88 17.32 11.85
N ASN A 120 11.29 18.43 12.30
CA ASN A 120 11.25 19.66 11.53
C ASN A 120 12.67 20.16 11.20
N GLN A 121 13.60 20.09 12.14
CA GLN A 121 14.97 20.51 11.89
C GLN A 121 15.61 19.65 10.79
N ILE A 122 15.54 18.32 10.90
CA ILE A 122 16.10 17.39 9.89
C ILE A 122 15.47 17.64 8.51
N ILE A 123 14.14 17.77 8.46
CA ILE A 123 13.41 18.01 7.21
C ILE A 123 13.81 19.35 6.59
N GLN A 124 13.96 20.40 7.40
CA GLN A 124 14.39 21.73 6.92
C GLN A 124 15.79 21.67 6.33
N GLU A 125 16.75 21.05 7.04
CA GLU A 125 18.13 20.88 6.56
C GLU A 125 18.16 20.08 5.24
N CYS A 126 17.46 18.94 5.18
CA CYS A 126 17.37 18.13 3.95
C CYS A 126 16.70 18.89 2.79
N SER A 127 15.67 19.68 3.08
CA SER A 127 14.96 20.48 2.06
C SER A 127 15.82 21.61 1.52
N GLN A 128 16.57 22.28 2.40
CA GLN A 128 17.50 23.34 2.01
C GLN A 128 18.60 22.78 1.10
N ASN A 129 19.18 21.63 1.46
CA ASN A 129 20.17 20.95 0.63
C ASN A 129 19.61 20.58 -0.75
N LEU A 130 18.36 20.11 -0.81
CA LEU A 130 17.69 19.85 -2.09
C LEU A 130 17.53 21.12 -2.92
N VAL A 131 17.06 22.21 -2.32
CA VAL A 131 16.90 23.49 -3.04
C VAL A 131 18.23 23.95 -3.60
N GLU A 132 19.31 23.89 -2.82
CA GLU A 132 20.65 24.27 -3.27
C GLU A 132 21.19 23.38 -4.39
N GLN A 133 20.91 22.07 -4.33
CA GLN A 133 21.26 21.14 -5.39
C GLN A 133 20.48 21.47 -6.68
N LEU A 134 19.17 21.63 -6.57
CA LEU A 134 18.33 21.97 -7.72
C LEU A 134 18.73 23.31 -8.32
N SER A 135 18.99 24.35 -7.53
CA SER A 135 19.43 25.65 -8.04
C SER A 135 20.72 25.58 -8.86
N ARG A 136 21.60 24.61 -8.60
CA ARG A 136 22.82 24.38 -9.39
C ARG A 136 22.57 23.59 -10.67
N GLU A 137 21.61 22.69 -10.67
CA GLU A 137 21.35 21.75 -11.77
C GLU A 137 20.23 22.23 -12.73
N LEU A 138 19.37 23.14 -12.27
CA LEU A 138 18.24 23.66 -13.03
C LEU A 138 18.70 24.43 -14.27
N LYS A 139 18.20 23.99 -15.42
CA LYS A 139 18.37 24.67 -16.70
C LYS A 139 17.02 25.25 -17.14
N PRO A 140 16.98 26.52 -17.59
CA PRO A 140 15.74 27.11 -18.09
C PRO A 140 15.10 26.25 -19.18
N ASN A 141 13.78 26.07 -19.10
CA ASN A 141 12.97 25.33 -20.07
C ASN A 141 13.39 23.86 -20.30
N GLN A 142 14.08 23.22 -19.34
CA GLN A 142 14.36 21.79 -19.42
C GLN A 142 13.51 21.00 -18.41
N PRO A 143 12.77 19.98 -18.85
CA PRO A 143 12.05 19.09 -17.95
C PRO A 143 13.04 18.28 -17.09
N MET A 144 12.66 18.02 -15.84
CA MET A 144 13.48 17.30 -14.87
C MET A 144 12.67 16.19 -14.20
N LEU A 145 13.30 15.03 -14.00
CA LEU A 145 12.69 13.91 -13.29
C LEU A 145 12.78 14.12 -11.78
N LEU A 146 11.72 14.68 -11.19
CA LEU A 146 11.69 15.00 -9.76
C LEU A 146 11.74 13.77 -8.85
N SER A 147 11.30 12.60 -9.32
CA SER A 147 11.23 11.38 -8.50
C SER A 147 12.58 10.95 -7.92
N HIS A 148 13.67 11.17 -8.66
CA HIS A 148 15.03 10.88 -8.20
C HIS A 148 15.38 11.71 -6.95
N TYR A 149 15.17 13.01 -7.03
CA TYR A 149 15.42 13.95 -5.94
C TYR A 149 14.52 13.72 -4.72
N MET A 150 13.23 13.45 -4.96
CA MET A 150 12.31 13.14 -3.86
C MET A 150 12.71 11.86 -3.13
N THR A 151 13.21 10.87 -3.85
CA THR A 151 13.71 9.63 -3.24
C THR A 151 14.95 9.91 -2.40
N GLN A 152 15.90 10.71 -2.91
CA GLN A 152 17.09 11.10 -2.16
C GLN A 152 16.74 11.87 -0.89
N VAL A 153 15.90 12.90 -0.96
CA VAL A 153 15.48 13.65 0.24
C VAL A 153 14.75 12.77 1.23
N ALA A 154 13.85 11.88 0.77
CA ALA A 154 13.16 10.97 1.67
C ALA A 154 14.14 10.06 2.43
N LEU A 155 15.18 9.56 1.75
CA LEU A 155 16.24 8.75 2.39
C LEU A 155 17.08 9.61 3.35
N SER A 156 17.50 10.80 2.95
CA SER A 156 18.28 11.70 3.82
C SER A 156 17.53 12.09 5.10
N VAL A 157 16.19 12.25 5.03
CA VAL A 157 15.36 12.51 6.22
C VAL A 157 15.30 11.29 7.14
N LEU A 158 15.32 10.08 6.58
CA LEU A 158 15.27 8.83 7.34
C LEU A 158 16.63 8.44 7.95
N GLY A 159 17.73 8.90 7.36
CA GLY A 159 19.11 8.56 7.75
C GLY A 159 19.81 7.68 6.73
#